data_AF-A0A5N3XA22-F1
#
_entry.id   AF-A0A5N3XA22-F1
#
_cell.length_a   1.000
_cell.length_b   1.000
_cell.length_c   1.000
_cell.angle_alpha   90.00
_cell.angle_beta   90.00
_cell.angle_gamma   90.00
#
_symmetry.space_group_name_H-M   'P 1'
#
loop_
_entity.id
_entity.type
_entity.pdbx_description
1 polymer ?
#
loop_
_entity_poly.entity_id
_entity_poly.type
_entity_poly.pdbx_seq_one_letter_code
_entity_poly.pdbx_strand_id
1 'polypeptide(L)'
;MWSAGRGRAAGPALLGVLLALSLPGGRAAKTDAGLVTCGSVLKLLNTQHRVRLHSHDIKYGSGSGQQSVTGVEASDDANSYWRIRGGTEGGCPRGSPVRCGQAVRLTHVLTGKNLHTHHFRSPLSSNQEVSAFGEDGEGDDLDLWTVRCSGQHWEREAAVRFQHVGTSVFLSVTGEQYGSPIRGQHEVHGMASASAHNKWKAMEGIFIKPSPDAPGGHDEL
;
A
#
# COMPACT_ATOMS: atom_id res chain seq x y z
N MET A 1 -32.88 36.14 72.60
CA MET A 1 -31.79 35.80 73.53
C MET A 1 -31.78 34.30 73.75
N TRP A 2 -30.59 33.70 73.67
CA TRP A 2 -30.19 32.34 74.10
C TRP A 2 -30.48 31.13 73.19
N SER A 3 -29.38 30.78 72.52
CA SER A 3 -28.84 29.47 72.11
C SER A 3 -29.52 28.18 72.60
N ALA A 4 -29.68 27.23 71.68
CA ALA A 4 -29.69 25.80 71.96
C ALA A 4 -28.82 25.10 70.91
N GLY A 5 -27.80 24.36 71.38
CA GLY A 5 -26.83 23.66 70.54
C GLY A 5 -27.24 22.24 70.14
N ARG A 6 -26.35 21.64 69.33
CA ARG A 6 -26.11 20.20 69.01
C ARG A 6 -25.39 20.22 67.66
N GLY A 7 -24.40 19.42 67.32
CA GLY A 7 -23.73 18.26 67.88
C GLY A 7 -22.79 17.78 66.77
N ARG A 8 -21.60 17.30 67.14
CA ARG A 8 -20.57 16.78 66.22
C ARG A 8 -21.09 15.61 65.38
N ALA A 9 -20.61 15.49 64.14
CA ALA A 9 -20.27 14.19 63.55
C ALA A 9 -19.24 14.38 62.41
N ALA A 10 -18.04 13.83 62.61
CA ALA A 10 -17.05 13.65 61.56
C ALA A 10 -17.46 12.42 60.72
N GLY A 11 -17.66 12.61 59.42
CA GLY A 11 -17.87 11.52 58.47
C GLY A 11 -16.53 11.01 57.91
N PRO A 12 -16.41 9.70 57.63
CA PRO A 12 -15.13 9.10 57.24
C PRO A 12 -14.75 9.47 55.81
N ALA A 13 -13.48 9.80 55.59
CA ALA A 13 -12.88 9.92 54.26
C ALA A 13 -12.75 8.51 53.64
N LEU A 14 -13.55 8.23 52.62
CA LEU A 14 -13.42 7.04 51.79
C LEU A 14 -12.22 7.20 50.86
N LEU A 15 -11.10 6.59 51.21
CA LEU A 15 -9.92 6.46 50.35
C LEU A 15 -10.21 5.36 49.31
N GLY A 16 -10.61 5.75 48.10
CA GLY A 16 -10.78 4.84 46.98
C GLY A 16 -9.43 4.34 46.46
N VAL A 17 -9.11 3.07 46.70
CA VAL A 17 -7.96 2.40 46.08
C VAL A 17 -8.33 2.03 44.64
N LEU A 18 -7.80 2.78 43.67
CA LEU A 18 -7.83 2.41 42.26
C LEU A 18 -6.76 1.34 42.01
N LEU A 19 -7.17 0.08 41.91
CA LEU A 19 -6.32 -1.01 41.46
C LEU A 19 -6.16 -0.90 39.93
N ALA A 20 -5.04 -0.33 39.48
CA ALA A 20 -4.68 -0.35 38.06
C ALA A 20 -4.33 -1.79 37.66
N LEU A 21 -5.27 -2.49 37.03
CA LEU A 21 -4.96 -3.73 36.32
C LEU A 21 -4.07 -3.39 35.12
N SER A 22 -2.78 -3.68 35.26
CA SER A 22 -1.83 -3.72 34.15
C SER A 22 -2.18 -4.92 33.26
N LEU A 23 -2.97 -4.68 32.20
CA LEU A 23 -3.12 -5.63 31.11
C LEU A 23 -1.74 -5.83 30.46
N PRO A 24 -1.19 -7.06 30.42
CA PRO A 24 0.01 -7.31 29.65
C PRO A 24 -0.30 -7.00 28.19
N GLY A 25 0.43 -6.04 27.62
CA GLY A 25 0.33 -5.68 26.21
C GLY A 25 0.48 -6.94 25.36
N GLY A 26 -0.58 -7.32 24.66
CA GLY A 26 -0.56 -8.43 23.73
C GLY A 26 0.50 -8.14 22.67
N ARG A 27 1.59 -8.92 22.67
CA ARG A 27 2.43 -9.03 21.48
C ARG A 27 1.53 -9.55 20.38
N ALA A 28 1.25 -8.71 19.39
CA ALA A 28 0.68 -9.17 18.13
C ALA A 28 1.51 -10.36 17.67
N ALA A 29 0.88 -11.52 17.50
CA ALA A 29 1.54 -12.69 16.98
C ALA A 29 2.18 -12.27 15.65
N LYS A 30 3.51 -12.33 15.59
CA LYS A 30 4.24 -12.15 14.34
C LYS A 30 3.90 -13.39 13.51
N THR A 31 2.82 -13.32 12.74
CA THR A 31 2.58 -14.27 11.67
C THR A 31 3.87 -14.28 10.86
N ASP A 32 4.44 -15.45 10.61
CA ASP A 32 5.58 -15.63 9.71
C ASP A 32 5.12 -15.35 8.27
N ALA A 33 4.74 -14.11 8.02
CA ALA A 33 4.25 -13.65 6.75
C ALA A 33 5.48 -13.63 5.84
N GLY A 34 5.49 -14.53 4.85
CA GLY A 34 6.60 -14.64 3.92
C GLY A 34 6.90 -13.32 3.20
N LEU A 35 8.07 -13.23 2.58
CA LEU A 35 8.48 -12.03 1.85
C LEU A 35 7.80 -11.94 0.48
N VAL A 36 7.61 -10.71 0.00
CA VAL A 36 7.31 -10.43 -1.41
C VAL A 36 8.63 -10.50 -2.18
N THR A 37 8.64 -11.27 -3.26
CA THR A 37 9.82 -11.48 -4.10
C THR A 37 9.56 -11.00 -5.52
N CYS A 38 10.62 -10.59 -6.22
CA CYS A 38 10.55 -10.21 -7.62
C CYS A 38 10.00 -11.35 -8.47
N GLY A 39 9.15 -11.03 -9.43
CA GLY A 39 8.40 -11.96 -10.27
C GLY A 39 7.11 -12.50 -9.64
N SER A 40 6.85 -12.24 -8.34
CA SER A 40 5.56 -12.55 -7.72
C SER A 40 4.43 -11.80 -8.40
N VAL A 41 3.24 -12.42 -8.41
CA VAL A 41 2.01 -11.84 -8.93
C VAL A 41 1.02 -11.73 -7.78
N LEU A 42 0.53 -10.53 -7.50
CA LEU A 42 -0.27 -10.24 -6.30
C LEU A 42 -1.31 -9.16 -6.56
N LYS A 43 -2.27 -9.03 -5.64
CA LYS A 43 -3.18 -7.88 -5.59
C LYS A 43 -2.71 -6.90 -4.53
N LEU A 44 -2.86 -5.60 -4.80
CA LEU A 44 -2.56 -4.54 -3.84
C LEU A 44 -3.87 -4.00 -3.26
N LEU A 45 -4.11 -4.25 -1.98
CA LEU A 45 -5.29 -3.78 -1.26
C LEU A 45 -4.99 -2.46 -0.55
N ASN A 46 -5.72 -1.40 -0.87
CA ASN A 46 -5.67 -0.15 -0.10
C ASN A 46 -6.32 -0.37 1.27
N THR A 47 -5.62 -0.04 2.36
CA THR A 47 -6.08 -0.37 3.71
C THR A 47 -7.21 0.52 4.22
N GLN A 48 -7.33 1.74 3.68
CA GLN A 48 -8.34 2.70 4.12
C GLN A 48 -9.67 2.47 3.40
N HIS A 49 -9.62 2.31 2.07
CA HIS A 49 -10.81 2.23 1.23
C HIS A 49 -11.21 0.81 0.86
N ARG A 50 -10.40 -0.20 1.21
CA ARG A 50 -10.66 -1.62 0.98
C ARG A 50 -10.87 -1.98 -0.49
N VAL A 51 -10.24 -1.23 -1.39
CA VAL A 51 -10.22 -1.49 -2.84
C VAL A 51 -8.87 -2.05 -3.29
N ARG A 52 -8.90 -2.87 -4.34
CA ARG A 52 -7.72 -3.44 -4.98
C ARG A 52 -7.32 -2.59 -6.18
N LEU A 53 -6.01 -2.38 -6.33
CA LEU A 53 -5.45 -1.76 -7.52
C LEU A 53 -5.85 -2.55 -8.76
N HIS A 54 -6.42 -1.89 -9.75
CA HIS A 54 -7.08 -2.50 -10.89
C HIS A 54 -6.79 -1.70 -12.16
N SER A 55 -6.73 -2.37 -13.31
CA SER A 55 -6.69 -1.72 -14.62
C SER A 55 -7.43 -2.54 -15.67
N HIS A 56 -7.80 -1.95 -16.80
CA HIS A 56 -8.62 -2.56 -17.86
C HIS A 56 -8.35 -1.87 -19.19
N ASP A 57 -8.90 -2.37 -20.31
CA ASP A 57 -8.78 -1.71 -21.61
C ASP A 57 -9.77 -0.54 -21.78
N ILE A 58 -9.73 0.40 -20.84
CA ILE A 58 -10.44 1.68 -20.90
C ILE A 58 -9.39 2.77 -20.64
N LYS A 59 -9.48 3.87 -21.40
CA LYS A 59 -8.56 5.00 -21.31
C LYS A 59 -9.22 6.17 -20.63
N TYR A 60 -8.42 7.03 -20.02
CA TYR A 60 -8.92 8.32 -19.54
C TYR A 60 -9.42 9.17 -20.72
N GLY A 61 -10.55 9.85 -20.55
CA GLY A 61 -11.05 10.84 -21.51
C GLY A 61 -10.42 12.24 -21.32
N SER A 62 -9.61 12.40 -20.29
CA SER A 62 -8.91 13.63 -19.90
C SER A 62 -7.45 13.31 -19.56
N GLY A 63 -6.69 14.34 -19.17
CA GLY A 63 -5.31 14.16 -18.74
C GLY A 63 -4.45 13.63 -19.88
N SER A 64 -3.74 12.52 -19.66
CA SER A 64 -2.83 11.97 -20.68
C SER A 64 -3.52 11.15 -21.78
N GLY A 65 -4.77 10.71 -21.54
CA GLY A 65 -5.46 9.77 -22.42
C GLY A 65 -4.92 8.32 -22.38
N GLN A 66 -4.05 8.00 -21.42
CA GLN A 66 -3.52 6.64 -21.22
C GLN A 66 -4.55 5.69 -20.58
N GLN A 67 -4.20 4.40 -20.49
CA GLN A 67 -5.06 3.38 -19.88
C GLN A 67 -5.31 3.72 -18.40
N SER A 68 -6.57 3.63 -17.97
CA SER A 68 -6.97 4.01 -16.62
C SER A 68 -6.54 2.99 -15.57
N VAL A 69 -6.22 3.50 -14.39
CA VAL A 69 -5.95 2.70 -13.20
C VAL A 69 -6.92 3.13 -12.12
N THR A 70 -7.57 2.15 -11.50
CA THR A 70 -8.69 2.37 -10.60
C THR A 70 -8.59 1.46 -9.37
N GLY A 71 -9.49 1.68 -8.40
CA GLY A 71 -9.69 0.80 -7.26
C GLY A 71 -11.03 0.06 -7.36
N VAL A 72 -11.02 -1.28 -7.21
CA VAL A 72 -12.25 -2.09 -7.20
C VAL A 72 -12.42 -2.85 -5.88
N GLU A 73 -13.65 -3.02 -5.41
CA GLU A 73 -13.93 -3.80 -4.19
C GLU A 73 -13.84 -5.32 -4.41
N ALA A 74 -14.13 -5.77 -5.63
CA ALA A 74 -14.14 -7.18 -6.00
C ALA A 74 -12.81 -7.87 -5.70
N SER A 75 -12.85 -8.96 -4.94
CA SER A 75 -11.66 -9.69 -4.51
C SER A 75 -11.17 -10.74 -5.51
N ASP A 76 -12.03 -11.19 -6.40
CA ASP A 76 -11.79 -12.28 -7.35
C ASP A 76 -11.45 -11.79 -8.77
N ASP A 77 -11.49 -10.47 -9.03
CA ASP A 77 -11.21 -9.91 -10.35
C ASP A 77 -9.75 -10.16 -10.79
N ALA A 78 -9.58 -10.77 -11.96
CA ALA A 78 -8.28 -11.06 -12.56
C ALA A 78 -7.54 -9.78 -13.03
N ASN A 79 -8.25 -8.70 -13.31
CA ASN A 79 -7.71 -7.38 -13.65
C ASN A 79 -7.08 -6.64 -12.45
N SER A 80 -7.05 -7.27 -11.28
CA SER A 80 -6.36 -6.75 -10.10
C SER A 80 -4.99 -7.38 -9.86
N TYR A 81 -4.52 -8.27 -10.75
CA TYR A 81 -3.20 -8.89 -10.62
C TYR A 81 -2.09 -8.03 -11.22
N TRP A 82 -1.08 -7.76 -10.39
CA TRP A 82 0.12 -7.02 -10.74
C TRP A 82 1.36 -7.88 -10.49
N ARG A 83 2.27 -7.91 -11.46
CA ARG A 83 3.57 -8.57 -11.36
C ARG A 83 4.63 -7.60 -10.88
N ILE A 84 5.42 -8.02 -9.89
CA ILE A 84 6.55 -7.23 -9.38
C ILE A 84 7.78 -7.48 -10.27
N ARG A 85 8.37 -6.44 -10.86
CA ARG A 85 9.60 -6.52 -11.66
C ARG A 85 10.63 -5.48 -11.20
N GLY A 86 11.89 -5.66 -11.60
CA GLY A 86 12.91 -4.61 -11.47
C GLY A 86 12.77 -3.54 -12.55
N GLY A 87 13.57 -2.48 -12.44
CA GLY A 87 13.75 -1.53 -13.52
C GLY A 87 14.62 -2.07 -14.66
N THR A 88 14.84 -1.24 -15.69
CA THR A 88 15.66 -1.54 -16.87
C THR A 88 17.13 -1.83 -16.52
N GLU A 89 17.67 -1.18 -15.48
CA GLU A 89 19.04 -1.41 -15.01
C GLU A 89 19.22 -2.73 -14.23
N GLY A 90 18.15 -3.55 -14.13
CA GLY A 90 18.15 -4.79 -13.37
C GLY A 90 17.81 -4.59 -11.90
N GLY A 91 18.42 -5.39 -11.01
CA GLY A 91 18.26 -5.22 -9.56
C GLY A 91 17.03 -5.88 -8.92
N CYS A 92 16.36 -6.81 -9.60
CA CYS A 92 15.24 -7.57 -9.03
C CYS A 92 15.12 -8.98 -9.68
N PRO A 93 16.12 -9.87 -9.56
CA PRO A 93 16.04 -11.22 -10.14
C PRO A 93 14.83 -12.00 -9.62
N ARG A 94 14.20 -12.81 -10.47
CA ARG A 94 13.04 -13.63 -10.08
C ARG A 94 13.34 -14.42 -8.79
N GLY A 95 12.47 -14.31 -7.79
CA GLY A 95 12.63 -14.95 -6.48
C GLY A 95 13.46 -14.15 -5.46
N SER A 96 14.19 -13.11 -5.83
CA SER A 96 14.89 -12.29 -4.83
C SER A 96 13.89 -11.50 -3.97
N PRO A 97 14.02 -11.47 -2.63
CA PRO A 97 13.21 -10.61 -1.77
C PRO A 97 13.33 -9.14 -2.15
N VAL A 98 12.20 -8.42 -2.17
CA VAL A 98 12.19 -6.98 -2.46
C VAL A 98 12.62 -6.23 -1.21
N ARG A 99 13.69 -5.43 -1.29
CA ARG A 99 14.18 -4.62 -0.16
C ARG A 99 13.28 -3.40 0.06
N CYS A 100 13.13 -2.98 1.32
CA CYS A 100 12.55 -1.68 1.60
C CYS A 100 13.49 -0.58 1.06
N GLY A 101 12.93 0.38 0.33
CA GLY A 101 13.67 1.41 -0.39
C GLY A 101 14.06 1.03 -1.82
N GLN A 102 13.79 -0.20 -2.26
CA GLN A 102 14.06 -0.63 -3.63
C GLN A 102 13.02 -0.07 -4.61
N ALA A 103 13.47 0.38 -5.77
CA ALA A 103 12.60 0.72 -6.90
C ALA A 103 12.17 -0.54 -7.66
N VAL A 104 10.87 -0.63 -7.97
CA VAL A 104 10.27 -1.74 -8.72
C VAL A 104 9.31 -1.20 -9.78
N ARG A 105 9.01 -2.03 -10.78
CA ARG A 105 7.87 -1.86 -11.68
C ARG A 105 6.72 -2.75 -11.22
N LEU A 106 5.50 -2.22 -11.32
CA LEU A 106 4.25 -2.94 -11.11
C LEU A 106 3.60 -3.13 -12.49
N THR A 107 3.70 -4.32 -13.07
CA THR A 107 3.16 -4.60 -14.41
C THR A 107 1.79 -5.27 -14.28
N HIS A 108 0.75 -4.68 -14.85
CA HIS A 108 -0.58 -5.27 -14.93
C HIS A 108 -0.54 -6.55 -15.77
N VAL A 109 -1.01 -7.66 -15.20
CA VAL A 109 -0.79 -8.99 -15.81
C VAL A 109 -1.54 -9.15 -17.13
N LEU A 110 -2.77 -8.64 -17.24
CA LEU A 110 -3.61 -8.89 -18.41
C LEU A 110 -3.32 -7.97 -19.59
N THR A 111 -2.90 -6.72 -19.34
CA THR A 111 -2.62 -5.74 -20.41
C THR A 111 -1.13 -5.57 -20.69
N GLY A 112 -0.26 -6.16 -19.87
CA GLY A 112 1.20 -5.98 -19.98
C GLY A 112 1.68 -4.56 -19.65
N LYS A 113 0.80 -3.63 -19.25
CA LYS A 113 1.18 -2.23 -19.01
C LYS A 113 1.75 -2.03 -17.61
N ASN A 114 2.68 -1.10 -17.46
CA ASN A 114 3.27 -0.72 -16.19
C ASN A 114 2.44 0.36 -15.50
N LEU A 115 2.38 0.32 -14.17
CA LEU A 115 1.86 1.42 -13.36
C LEU A 115 2.76 2.64 -13.54
N HIS A 116 2.16 3.74 -13.98
CA HIS A 116 2.87 4.92 -14.47
C HIS A 116 2.33 6.19 -13.84
N THR A 117 3.17 7.21 -13.70
CA THR A 117 2.69 8.55 -13.35
C THR A 117 3.60 9.66 -13.89
N HIS A 118 2.98 10.78 -14.16
CA HIS A 118 3.54 11.93 -14.87
C HIS A 118 2.83 13.22 -14.46
N HIS A 119 3.24 14.36 -15.00
CA HIS A 119 2.69 15.67 -14.64
C HIS A 119 1.36 16.01 -15.33
N PHE A 120 0.40 15.09 -15.27
CA PHE A 120 -1.00 15.30 -15.66
C PHE A 120 -1.91 15.31 -14.43
N ARG A 121 -3.06 15.98 -14.55
CA ARG A 121 -4.08 16.01 -13.50
C ARG A 121 -4.98 14.78 -13.61
N SER A 122 -5.22 14.12 -12.48
CA SER A 122 -6.17 13.02 -12.35
C SER A 122 -7.60 13.48 -12.62
N PRO A 123 -8.46 12.60 -13.19
CA PRO A 123 -9.74 13.02 -13.76
C PRO A 123 -10.78 13.59 -12.77
N LEU A 124 -10.80 13.14 -11.52
CA LEU A 124 -11.84 13.47 -10.53
C LEU A 124 -11.35 14.46 -9.48
N SER A 125 -10.18 14.21 -8.88
CA SER A 125 -9.68 15.00 -7.74
C SER A 125 -8.64 16.06 -8.12
N SER A 126 -8.18 16.10 -9.37
CA SER A 126 -7.09 16.98 -9.83
C SER A 126 -5.75 16.80 -9.09
N ASN A 127 -5.56 15.68 -8.37
CA ASN A 127 -4.25 15.19 -7.93
C ASN A 127 -3.38 14.76 -9.11
N GLN A 128 -2.18 14.20 -8.89
CA GLN A 128 -1.35 13.71 -10.00
C GLN A 128 -1.94 12.44 -10.61
N GLU A 129 -2.08 12.37 -11.93
CA GLU A 129 -2.64 11.22 -12.64
C GLU A 129 -1.76 9.98 -12.47
N VAL A 130 -2.38 8.84 -12.15
CA VAL A 130 -1.77 7.51 -12.23
C VAL A 130 -2.47 6.73 -13.33
N SER A 131 -1.69 6.13 -14.21
CA SER A 131 -2.14 5.45 -15.42
C SER A 131 -1.43 4.10 -15.59
N ALA A 132 -1.82 3.34 -16.61
CA ALA A 132 -1.07 2.19 -17.09
C ALA A 132 -0.47 2.52 -18.47
N PHE A 133 0.85 2.38 -18.60
CA PHE A 133 1.62 2.79 -19.77
C PHE A 133 2.57 1.68 -20.25
N GLY A 134 3.10 1.82 -21.46
CA GLY A 134 4.01 0.84 -22.05
C GLY A 134 3.31 -0.39 -22.63
N GLU A 135 4.09 -1.42 -22.91
CA GLU A 135 3.67 -2.67 -23.55
C GLU A 135 4.59 -3.82 -23.08
N ASP A 136 4.03 -5.00 -22.79
CA ASP A 136 4.78 -6.19 -22.34
C ASP A 136 5.75 -5.96 -21.14
N GLY A 137 5.41 -4.98 -20.31
CA GLY A 137 6.15 -4.52 -19.14
C GLY A 137 7.38 -3.68 -19.48
N GLU A 138 7.56 -3.35 -20.74
CA GLU A 138 8.52 -2.35 -21.21
C GLU A 138 7.86 -0.97 -21.24
N GLY A 139 8.63 0.04 -20.85
CA GLY A 139 8.19 1.42 -20.70
C GLY A 139 9.39 2.30 -20.36
N ASP A 140 9.21 3.31 -19.52
CA ASP A 140 10.25 4.30 -19.23
C ASP A 140 10.58 4.41 -17.72
N ASP A 141 11.32 5.44 -17.34
CA ASP A 141 11.74 5.68 -15.96
C ASP A 141 10.60 6.18 -15.06
N LEU A 142 9.46 6.59 -15.64
CA LEU A 142 8.26 7.01 -14.93
C LEU A 142 7.34 5.82 -14.56
N ASP A 143 7.81 4.60 -14.79
CA ASP A 143 7.19 3.35 -14.32
C ASP A 143 7.75 2.88 -12.96
N LEU A 144 8.73 3.60 -12.40
CA LEU A 144 9.47 3.16 -11.23
C LEU A 144 8.86 3.68 -9.92
N TRP A 145 8.57 2.73 -9.03
CA TRP A 145 8.00 2.99 -7.71
C TRP A 145 8.92 2.45 -6.62
N THR A 146 9.34 3.32 -5.71
CA THR A 146 10.08 2.95 -4.52
C THR A 146 9.16 2.30 -3.49
N VAL A 147 9.49 1.08 -3.09
CA VAL A 147 8.78 0.33 -2.04
C VAL A 147 9.13 0.91 -0.67
N ARG A 148 8.18 1.55 0.00
CA ARG A 148 8.35 2.10 1.35
C ARG A 148 7.66 1.19 2.37
N CYS A 149 8.42 0.30 2.98
CA CYS A 149 7.97 -0.64 4.00
C CYS A 149 8.76 -0.50 5.31
N SER A 150 8.26 -1.12 6.37
CA SER A 150 8.99 -1.30 7.63
C SER A 150 9.96 -2.47 7.53
N GLY A 151 11.11 -2.36 8.19
CA GLY A 151 12.12 -3.43 8.22
C GLY A 151 13.05 -3.41 7.02
N GLN A 152 13.67 -4.56 6.73
CA GLN A 152 14.68 -4.70 5.67
C GLN A 152 14.06 -5.07 4.32
N HIS A 153 12.98 -5.85 4.33
CA HIS A 153 12.32 -6.38 3.14
C HIS A 153 10.81 -6.19 3.21
N TRP A 154 10.18 -6.21 2.04
CA TRP A 154 8.73 -6.11 1.93
C TRP A 154 8.06 -7.42 2.37
N GLU A 155 7.52 -7.41 3.58
CA GLU A 155 6.72 -8.51 4.15
C GLU A 155 5.31 -8.53 3.56
N ARG A 156 4.76 -9.72 3.31
CA ARG A 156 3.34 -9.90 2.90
C ARG A 156 2.42 -9.42 4.01
N GLU A 157 1.22 -8.94 3.65
CA GLU A 157 0.17 -8.46 4.57
C GLU A 157 0.55 -7.26 5.47
N ALA A 158 1.84 -6.90 5.55
CA ALA A 158 2.34 -5.70 6.18
C ALA A 158 1.98 -4.46 5.35
N ALA A 159 1.81 -3.33 6.04
CA ALA A 159 1.53 -2.06 5.37
C ALA A 159 2.75 -1.59 4.58
N VAL A 160 2.51 -1.21 3.32
CA VAL A 160 3.52 -0.69 2.40
C VAL A 160 2.99 0.57 1.71
N ARG A 161 3.89 1.43 1.24
CA ARG A 161 3.57 2.51 0.30
C ARG A 161 4.43 2.40 -0.95
N PHE A 162 3.94 2.94 -2.04
CA PHE A 162 4.69 3.07 -3.29
C PHE A 162 4.89 4.56 -3.56
N GLN A 163 6.14 5.01 -3.50
CA GLN A 163 6.49 6.38 -3.82
C GLN A 163 7.11 6.41 -5.21
N HIS A 164 6.50 7.14 -6.13
CA HIS A 164 7.02 7.27 -7.48
C HIS A 164 8.42 7.89 -7.47
N VAL A 165 9.36 7.32 -8.22
CA VAL A 165 10.76 7.76 -8.23
C VAL A 165 10.90 9.16 -8.84
N GLY A 166 10.28 9.41 -9.99
CA GLY A 166 10.46 10.67 -10.73
C GLY A 166 9.74 11.89 -10.11
N THR A 167 8.58 11.68 -9.49
CA THR A 167 7.72 12.79 -9.01
C THR A 167 7.49 12.80 -7.50
N SER A 168 8.03 11.81 -6.77
CA SER A 168 7.94 11.68 -5.32
C SER A 168 6.52 11.53 -4.75
N VAL A 169 5.48 11.44 -5.58
CA VAL A 169 4.09 11.21 -5.13
C VAL A 169 3.88 9.77 -4.66
N PHE A 170 2.96 9.59 -3.72
CA PHE A 170 2.54 8.28 -3.23
C PHE A 170 1.30 7.79 -3.99
N LEU A 171 1.30 6.52 -4.37
CA LEU A 171 0.12 5.84 -4.91
C LEU A 171 -1.03 5.86 -3.89
N SER A 172 -2.15 6.49 -4.22
CA SER A 172 -3.20 6.86 -3.28
C SER A 172 -4.61 6.62 -3.82
N VAL A 173 -5.58 6.53 -2.91
CA VAL A 173 -7.03 6.55 -3.18
C VAL A 173 -7.69 7.43 -2.11
N THR A 174 -8.54 8.40 -2.48
CA THR A 174 -9.22 9.28 -1.49
C THR A 174 -10.73 9.11 -1.40
N GLY A 175 -11.38 8.36 -2.30
CA GLY A 175 -12.78 7.95 -2.18
C GLY A 175 -13.68 8.32 -3.37
N GLU A 176 -13.19 9.19 -4.26
CA GLU A 176 -13.87 9.60 -5.48
C GLU A 176 -14.10 8.38 -6.38
N GLN A 177 -15.30 8.28 -6.96
CA GLN A 177 -15.70 7.15 -7.80
C GLN A 177 -16.12 7.61 -9.19
N TYR A 178 -15.80 6.80 -10.18
CA TYR A 178 -16.20 7.04 -11.56
C TYR A 178 -17.67 6.69 -11.80
N GLY A 179 -18.25 7.36 -12.80
CA GLY A 179 -19.52 6.99 -13.41
C GLY A 179 -19.33 5.98 -14.56
N SER A 180 -20.23 6.01 -15.54
CA SER A 180 -20.12 5.17 -16.75
C SER A 180 -18.82 5.46 -17.53
N PRO A 181 -18.16 4.44 -18.13
CA PRO A 181 -18.53 3.03 -18.17
C PRO A 181 -18.05 2.19 -16.96
N ILE A 182 -17.30 2.77 -16.03
CA ILE A 182 -16.62 2.08 -14.92
C ILE A 182 -17.24 2.46 -13.57
N ARG A 183 -18.57 2.38 -13.50
CA ARG A 183 -19.36 2.88 -12.37
C ARG A 183 -18.89 2.26 -11.06
N GLY A 184 -18.65 3.11 -10.07
CA GLY A 184 -18.31 2.71 -8.70
C GLY A 184 -16.84 2.35 -8.48
N GLN A 185 -16.03 2.31 -9.55
CA GLN A 185 -14.59 2.17 -9.39
C GLN A 185 -13.99 3.45 -8.82
N HIS A 186 -13.05 3.31 -7.90
CA HIS A 186 -12.42 4.44 -7.21
C HIS A 186 -11.28 5.02 -8.04
N GLU A 187 -11.09 6.34 -7.96
CA GLU A 187 -9.92 7.00 -8.53
C GLU A 187 -8.64 6.59 -7.79
N VAL A 188 -7.62 6.20 -8.56
CA VAL A 188 -6.25 6.04 -8.09
C VAL A 188 -5.43 7.20 -8.63
N HIS A 189 -4.65 7.85 -7.76
CA HIS A 189 -3.85 9.02 -8.12
C HIS A 189 -2.60 9.15 -7.23
N GLY A 190 -1.75 10.13 -7.52
CA GLY A 190 -0.57 10.48 -6.76
C GLY A 190 -0.80 11.64 -5.79
N MET A 191 -0.49 11.43 -4.50
CA MET A 191 -0.48 12.49 -3.48
C MET A 191 0.94 12.79 -2.99
N ALA A 192 1.28 14.05 -2.73
CA ALA A 192 2.64 14.43 -2.29
C ALA A 192 3.00 13.95 -0.87
N SER A 193 2.01 13.75 0.01
CA SER A 193 2.23 13.46 1.43
C SER A 193 1.82 12.04 1.81
N ALA A 194 2.59 11.41 2.69
CA ALA A 194 2.21 10.14 3.29
C ALA A 194 0.97 10.32 4.19
N SER A 195 0.00 9.41 4.09
CA SER A 195 -1.25 9.46 4.83
C SER A 195 -1.81 8.04 5.05
N ALA A 196 -3.07 7.92 5.48
CA ALA A 196 -3.78 6.64 5.50
C ALA A 196 -4.22 6.18 4.09
N HIS A 197 -4.44 7.14 3.17
CA HIS A 197 -4.94 6.92 1.81
C HIS A 197 -3.94 6.23 0.88
N ASN A 198 -2.66 6.22 1.24
CA ASN A 198 -1.59 5.60 0.47
C ASN A 198 -0.95 4.40 1.17
N LYS A 199 -1.64 3.79 2.13
CA LYS A 199 -1.24 2.51 2.71
C LYS A 199 -1.88 1.36 1.94
N TRP A 200 -1.05 0.44 1.50
CA TRP A 200 -1.43 -0.75 0.76
C TRP A 200 -0.96 -2.02 1.48
N LYS A 201 -1.49 -3.15 1.08
CA LYS A 201 -1.01 -4.49 1.48
C LYS A 201 -0.92 -5.39 0.25
N ALA A 202 0.14 -6.19 0.19
CA ALA A 202 0.20 -7.32 -0.72
C ALA A 202 -0.71 -8.42 -0.22
N MET A 203 -1.73 -8.74 -1.01
CA MET A 203 -2.74 -9.77 -0.73
C MET A 203 -2.88 -10.69 -1.94
N GLU A 204 -3.52 -11.85 -1.75
CA GLU A 204 -4.10 -12.68 -2.83
C GLU A 204 -3.18 -12.82 -4.06
N GLY A 205 -2.27 -13.78 -4.03
CA GLY A 205 -1.27 -13.87 -5.09
C GLY A 205 -0.48 -15.16 -5.12
N ILE A 206 0.30 -15.30 -6.17
CA ILE A 206 1.32 -16.34 -6.34
C ILE A 206 2.65 -15.70 -5.98
N PHE A 207 3.21 -16.10 -4.84
CA PHE A 207 4.48 -15.60 -4.36
C PHE A 207 5.60 -16.59 -4.64
N ILE A 208 6.65 -16.11 -5.30
CA ILE A 208 7.80 -16.95 -5.64
C ILE A 208 8.62 -17.18 -4.38
N LYS A 209 9.03 -18.43 -4.15
CA LYS A 209 9.92 -18.77 -3.04
C LYS A 209 11.30 -18.11 -3.24
N PRO A 210 11.91 -17.56 -2.18
CA PRO A 210 13.29 -17.09 -2.26
C PRO A 210 14.22 -18.20 -2.77
N SER A 211 15.12 -17.86 -3.69
CA SER A 211 16.19 -18.79 -4.10
C SER A 211 17.21 -18.91 -2.97
N PRO A 212 17.66 -20.12 -2.60
CA PRO A 212 18.68 -20.31 -1.56
C PRO A 212 20.05 -19.70 -1.92
N ASP A 213 20.34 -19.45 -3.21
CA ASP A 213 21.65 -19.00 -3.69
C ASP A 213 21.75 -17.47 -3.92
N ALA A 214 20.95 -16.67 -3.21
CA ALA A 214 21.19 -15.23 -3.21
C ALA A 214 22.56 -14.96 -2.53
N PRO A 215 23.48 -14.18 -3.14
CA PRO A 215 24.84 -14.06 -2.65
C PRO A 215 24.88 -13.30 -1.31
N GLY A 216 24.74 -14.06 -0.22
CA GLY A 216 25.24 -13.68 1.10
C GLY A 216 26.72 -14.05 1.14
N GLY A 217 27.55 -13.09 1.53
CA GLY A 217 29.00 -13.19 1.50
C GLY A 217 29.54 -14.50 2.05
N HIS A 218 30.39 -15.15 1.26
CA HIS A 218 31.40 -16.04 1.81
C HIS A 218 32.34 -15.17 2.66
N ASP A 219 32.14 -15.18 3.97
CA ASP A 219 33.22 -14.91 4.90
C ASP A 219 34.18 -16.12 4.79
N GLU A 220 35.24 -15.97 3.99
CA GLU A 220 36.38 -16.88 4.06
C GLU A 220 37.10 -16.68 5.40
N LEU A 221 37.16 -17.76 6.18
CA LEU A 221 38.03 -17.92 7.34
C LEU A 221 39.45 -18.32 6.89
#